data_AF-A0A536QMM6-F1
#
_entry.id   AF-A0A536QMM6-F1
#
_cell.length_a   1.000
_cell.length_b   1.000
_cell.length_c   1.000
_cell.angle_alpha   90.00
_cell.angle_beta   90.00
_cell.angle_gamma   90.00
#
_symmetry.space_group_name_H-M   'P 1'
#
loop_
_entity.id
_entity.type
_entity.pdbx_description
1 polymer ?
#
loop_
_entity_poly.entity_id
_entity_poly.type
_entity_poly.pdbx_seq_one_letter_code
_entity_poly.pdbx_strand_id
1 'polypeptide(L)'
;MDLFEKQAQLQSLFQTSPVDAAYAQGTPTGRRIAGKYQDLDVALLLLQRVNASEFFDYQVYFVSELSKTLEIEGLDVVILNQASLLQRAQIIRSWSLLYQRDQKRRVHFEARSVMEYLEFKKYDDVQSKALAERTRGERFAIDSAYVRARIARLREYTTLLADLRQIEHTKFKADPKLYGLAQWHLQQAVELLLGTGAYLVTALALPKPEAYHDILDALAGHAVIERALAYRLEHLANLRNLLAYDREQTDIDDVYGQIQTRIPDLVAFADQVEKFVGTGDLS
;
A
#
# COMPACT_ATOMS: atom_id res chain seq x y z
N MET A 1 24.15 -15.93 -15.58
CA MET A 1 23.18 -16.03 -16.70
C MET A 1 22.78 -14.62 -17.08
N ASP A 2 22.80 -14.26 -18.36
CA ASP A 2 22.42 -12.92 -18.83
C ASP A 2 20.90 -12.68 -18.64
N LEU A 3 20.47 -11.44 -18.44
CA LEU A 3 19.06 -11.09 -18.25
C LEU A 3 18.21 -11.51 -19.47
N PHE A 4 18.80 -11.39 -20.67
CA PHE A 4 18.18 -11.84 -21.91
C PHE A 4 18.00 -13.37 -21.97
N GLU A 5 18.96 -14.14 -21.46
CA GLU A 5 18.86 -15.60 -21.40
C GLU A 5 17.74 -16.04 -20.46
N LYS A 6 17.65 -15.44 -19.26
CA LYS A 6 16.56 -15.71 -18.32
C LYS A 6 15.19 -15.37 -18.92
N GLN A 7 15.07 -14.23 -19.61
CA GLN A 7 13.82 -13.84 -20.27
C GLN A 7 13.42 -14.83 -21.38
N ALA A 8 14.36 -15.30 -22.20
CA ALA A 8 14.09 -16.27 -23.25
C ALA A 8 13.65 -17.63 -22.67
N GLN A 9 14.27 -18.08 -21.58
CA GLN A 9 13.89 -19.31 -20.88
C GLN A 9 12.46 -19.21 -20.31
N LEU A 10 12.10 -18.10 -19.68
CA LEU A 10 10.74 -17.87 -19.18
C LEU A 10 9.70 -17.88 -20.32
N GLN A 11 10.00 -17.21 -21.44
CA GLN A 11 9.11 -17.23 -22.60
C GLN A 11 8.93 -18.65 -23.13
N SER A 12 10.01 -19.44 -23.24
CA SER A 12 9.94 -20.84 -23.67
C SER A 12 9.12 -21.71 -22.72
N LEU A 13 9.30 -21.54 -21.40
CA LEU A 13 8.55 -22.24 -20.36
C LEU A 13 7.05 -21.95 -20.49
N PHE A 14 6.65 -20.69 -20.60
CA PHE A 14 5.24 -20.30 -20.73
C PHE A 14 4.62 -20.70 -22.07
N GLN A 15 5.41 -20.74 -23.15
CA GLN A 15 4.95 -21.19 -24.47
C GLN A 15 4.68 -22.70 -24.51
N THR A 16 5.52 -23.50 -23.86
CA THR A 16 5.40 -24.97 -23.85
C THR A 16 4.41 -25.47 -22.79
N SER A 17 4.15 -24.67 -21.75
CA SER A 17 3.18 -24.98 -20.70
C SER A 17 1.79 -24.39 -21.01
N PRO A 18 0.69 -24.80 -20.32
CA PRO A 18 -0.65 -24.32 -20.64
C PRO A 18 -0.96 -22.93 -20.06
N VAL A 19 -0.05 -21.97 -20.27
CA VAL A 19 -0.18 -20.57 -19.84
C VAL A 19 -0.76 -19.74 -20.99
N ASP A 20 -1.80 -18.96 -20.69
CA ASP A 20 -2.40 -17.99 -21.60
C ASP A 20 -1.85 -16.58 -21.36
N ALA A 21 -1.60 -16.20 -20.10
CA ALA A 21 -0.90 -14.98 -19.74
C ALA A 21 -0.10 -15.13 -18.44
N ALA A 22 0.99 -14.40 -18.31
CA ALA A 22 1.78 -14.32 -17.07
C ALA A 22 2.04 -12.86 -16.71
N TYR A 23 1.95 -12.55 -15.43
CA TYR A 23 2.25 -11.26 -14.84
C TYR A 23 3.29 -11.43 -13.75
N ALA A 24 4.10 -10.41 -13.52
CA ALA A 24 4.97 -10.37 -12.36
C ALA A 24 4.89 -9.02 -11.66
N GLN A 25 5.19 -9.08 -10.37
CA GLN A 25 5.32 -7.90 -9.54
C GLN A 25 6.59 -7.14 -9.97
N GLY A 26 6.41 -5.95 -10.55
CA GLY A 26 7.55 -5.16 -11.03
C GLY A 26 7.16 -3.74 -11.43
N THR A 27 7.84 -2.77 -10.82
CA THR A 27 7.74 -1.32 -11.08
C THR A 27 8.24 -0.95 -12.49
N PRO A 28 7.80 0.17 -13.08
CA PRO A 28 8.05 0.52 -14.49
C PRO A 28 9.54 0.76 -14.86
N THR A 29 10.44 0.80 -13.89
CA THR A 29 11.85 1.15 -14.09
C THR A 29 12.76 0.01 -13.67
N GLY A 30 12.90 -1.00 -14.53
CA GLY A 30 14.10 -1.82 -14.82
C GLY A 30 15.20 -2.10 -13.77
N ARG A 31 14.97 -2.00 -12.47
CA ARG A 31 15.95 -2.31 -11.42
C ARG A 31 15.48 -3.52 -10.62
N ARG A 32 16.28 -4.58 -10.81
CA ARG A 32 16.42 -5.85 -10.10
C ARG A 32 15.43 -6.20 -8.99
N ILE A 33 14.89 -7.39 -9.17
CA ILE A 33 14.64 -8.44 -8.17
C ILE A 33 15.84 -8.54 -7.20
N ALA A 34 15.61 -8.20 -5.93
CA ALA A 34 16.25 -8.78 -4.75
C ALA A 34 15.62 -8.18 -3.49
N GLY A 35 14.86 -8.97 -2.72
CA GLY A 35 14.48 -8.62 -1.35
C GLY A 35 13.00 -8.81 -1.01
N LYS A 36 12.70 -9.93 -0.34
CA LYS A 36 11.51 -10.27 0.49
C LYS A 36 10.22 -9.49 0.20
N TYR A 37 9.42 -10.04 -0.71
CA TYR A 37 8.00 -9.72 -0.84
C TYR A 37 7.17 -10.70 -0.01
N GLN A 38 6.00 -10.26 0.45
CA GLN A 38 5.02 -11.13 1.09
C GLN A 38 4.53 -12.14 0.04
N ASP A 39 5.05 -13.36 0.15
CA ASP A 39 4.64 -14.66 -0.39
C ASP A 39 4.08 -14.76 -1.82
N LEU A 40 4.15 -13.80 -2.75
CA LEU A 40 3.60 -13.93 -4.13
C LEU A 40 4.37 -13.11 -5.18
N ASP A 41 4.94 -13.74 -6.21
CA ASP A 41 5.83 -13.04 -7.18
C ASP A 41 5.39 -13.14 -8.66
N VAL A 42 4.71 -14.23 -9.04
CA VAL A 42 4.28 -14.49 -10.42
C VAL A 42 2.82 -14.92 -10.46
N ALA A 43 2.04 -14.33 -11.35
CA ALA A 43 0.63 -14.68 -11.53
C ALA A 43 0.41 -15.26 -12.93
N LEU A 44 -0.21 -16.44 -12.99
CA LEU A 44 -0.42 -17.17 -14.23
C LEU A 44 -1.91 -17.34 -14.50
N LEU A 45 -2.33 -16.94 -15.69
CA LEU A 45 -3.61 -17.32 -16.27
C LEU A 45 -3.38 -18.57 -17.12
N LEU A 46 -3.96 -19.69 -16.71
CA LEU A 46 -3.91 -20.95 -17.44
C LEU A 46 -4.99 -21.00 -18.51
N LEU A 47 -4.72 -21.79 -19.56
CA LEU A 47 -5.66 -22.02 -20.65
C LEU A 47 -6.95 -22.68 -20.14
N GLN A 48 -8.08 -22.35 -20.77
CA GLN A 48 -9.41 -22.87 -20.41
C GLN A 48 -9.52 -24.40 -20.46
N ARG A 49 -8.62 -25.09 -21.19
CA ARG A 49 -8.58 -26.55 -21.27
C ARG A 49 -8.03 -27.23 -20.01
N VAL A 50 -7.38 -26.48 -19.12
CA VAL A 50 -6.85 -27.02 -17.86
C VAL A 50 -7.99 -27.16 -16.86
N ASN A 51 -8.14 -28.34 -16.27
CA ASN A 51 -9.19 -28.58 -15.29
C ASN A 51 -8.85 -27.93 -13.96
N ALA A 52 -9.88 -27.53 -13.21
CA ALA A 52 -9.69 -26.89 -11.91
C ALA A 52 -8.95 -27.77 -10.90
N SER A 53 -9.07 -29.10 -10.99
CA SER A 53 -8.33 -30.05 -10.17
C SER A 53 -6.82 -30.03 -10.40
N GLU A 54 -6.37 -29.58 -11.57
CA GLU A 54 -4.95 -29.54 -11.95
C GLU A 54 -4.28 -28.20 -11.56
N PHE A 55 -5.04 -27.20 -11.10
CA PHE A 55 -4.50 -25.87 -10.82
C PHE A 55 -3.44 -25.88 -9.72
N PHE A 56 -3.64 -26.68 -8.66
CA PHE A 56 -2.65 -26.81 -7.59
C PHE A 56 -1.37 -27.48 -8.09
N ASP A 57 -1.50 -28.52 -8.92
CA ASP A 57 -0.34 -29.22 -9.49
C ASP A 57 0.48 -28.28 -10.39
N TYR A 58 -0.21 -27.47 -11.22
CA TYR A 58 0.45 -26.43 -12.00
C TYR A 58 1.09 -25.36 -11.14
N GLN A 59 0.44 -24.94 -10.05
CA GLN A 59 1.01 -23.97 -9.12
C GLN A 59 2.35 -24.46 -8.57
N VAL A 60 2.39 -25.69 -8.03
CA VAL A 60 3.62 -26.31 -7.49
C VAL A 60 4.68 -26.49 -8.59
N TYR A 61 4.27 -26.94 -9.78
CA TYR A 61 5.17 -27.08 -10.92
C TYR A 61 5.84 -25.74 -11.28
N PHE A 62 5.06 -24.66 -11.42
CA PHE A 62 5.61 -23.36 -11.76
C PHE A 62 6.43 -22.73 -10.65
N VAL A 63 6.08 -22.94 -9.37
CA VAL A 63 6.94 -22.54 -8.24
C VAL A 63 8.32 -23.17 -8.40
N SER A 64 8.39 -24.49 -8.63
CA SER A 64 9.66 -25.21 -8.83
C SER A 64 10.44 -24.70 -10.03
N GLU A 65 9.81 -24.62 -11.21
CA GLU A 65 10.52 -24.25 -12.44
C GLU A 65 10.97 -22.79 -12.44
N LEU A 66 10.12 -21.87 -11.99
CA LEU A 66 10.47 -20.45 -11.91
C LEU A 66 11.55 -20.19 -10.87
N SER A 67 11.52 -20.87 -9.72
CA SER A 67 12.58 -20.76 -8.70
C SER A 67 13.94 -21.17 -9.27
N LYS A 68 13.99 -22.26 -10.04
CA LYS A 68 15.22 -22.73 -10.70
C LYS A 68 15.69 -21.75 -11.78
N THR A 69 14.79 -21.30 -12.66
CA THR A 69 15.16 -20.42 -13.79
C THR A 69 15.62 -19.03 -13.31
N LEU A 70 14.97 -18.50 -12.28
CA LEU A 70 15.27 -17.16 -11.77
C LEU A 70 16.40 -17.15 -10.74
N GLU A 71 16.75 -18.31 -10.16
CA GLU A 71 17.68 -18.44 -9.03
C GLU A 71 17.17 -17.65 -7.80
N ILE A 72 15.85 -17.67 -7.58
CA ILE A 72 15.17 -17.00 -6.46
C ILE A 72 14.58 -18.08 -5.55
N GLU A 73 14.96 -18.05 -4.28
CA GLU A 73 14.33 -18.88 -3.25
C GLU A 73 13.07 -18.18 -2.71
N GLY A 74 12.03 -18.96 -2.42
CA GLY A 74 10.79 -18.45 -1.82
C GLY A 74 9.85 -17.77 -2.82
N LEU A 75 10.00 -18.06 -4.11
CA LEU A 75 9.06 -17.59 -5.13
C LEU A 75 7.71 -18.29 -4.98
N ASP A 76 6.61 -17.54 -4.97
CA ASP A 76 5.27 -18.13 -5.05
C ASP A 76 4.52 -17.71 -6.32
N VAL A 77 3.59 -18.57 -6.72
CA VAL A 77 2.81 -18.46 -7.94
C VAL A 77 1.33 -18.39 -7.61
N VAL A 78 0.62 -17.42 -8.18
CA VAL A 78 -0.85 -17.36 -8.15
C VAL A 78 -1.42 -17.92 -9.45
N ILE A 79 -2.38 -18.83 -9.35
CA ILE A 79 -3.21 -19.24 -10.49
C ILE A 79 -4.45 -18.35 -10.58
N LEU A 80 -4.47 -17.42 -11.55
CA LEU A 80 -5.53 -16.43 -11.73
C LEU A 80 -6.90 -17.05 -11.97
N ASN A 81 -6.97 -18.27 -12.51
CA ASN A 81 -8.23 -18.99 -12.77
C ASN A 81 -9.03 -19.28 -11.49
N GLN A 82 -8.36 -19.43 -10.34
CA GLN A 82 -8.99 -19.71 -9.05
C GLN A 82 -8.74 -18.61 -8.00
N ALA A 83 -8.04 -17.55 -8.38
CA ALA A 83 -7.73 -16.44 -7.48
C ALA A 83 -9.01 -15.68 -7.07
N SER A 84 -9.01 -15.19 -5.84
CA SER A 84 -10.10 -14.35 -5.33
C SER A 84 -10.26 -13.08 -6.18
N LEU A 85 -11.46 -12.48 -6.13
CA LEU A 85 -11.74 -11.22 -6.85
C LEU A 85 -10.74 -10.11 -6.50
N LEU A 86 -10.37 -10.01 -5.22
CA LEU A 86 -9.39 -9.04 -4.72
C LEU A 86 -8.00 -9.28 -5.33
N GLN A 87 -7.51 -10.52 -5.31
CA GLN A 87 -6.22 -10.87 -5.89
C GLN A 87 -6.18 -10.60 -7.41
N ARG A 88 -7.24 -11.00 -8.14
CA ARG A 88 -7.33 -10.72 -9.58
C ARG A 88 -7.27 -9.22 -9.86
N ALA A 89 -8.06 -8.42 -9.15
CA ALA A 89 -8.09 -6.97 -9.32
C ALA A 89 -6.73 -6.32 -9.01
N GLN A 90 -6.08 -6.73 -7.93
CA GLN A 90 -4.75 -6.24 -7.54
C GLN A 90 -3.69 -6.56 -8.60
N ILE A 91 -3.66 -7.80 -9.10
CA ILE A 91 -2.70 -8.25 -10.11
C ILE A 91 -2.91 -7.49 -11.42
N ILE A 92 -4.13 -7.47 -11.94
CA ILE A 92 -4.45 -6.82 -13.23
C ILE A 92 -4.13 -5.32 -13.20
N ARG A 93 -4.37 -4.65 -12.06
CA ARG A 93 -4.16 -3.20 -11.91
C ARG A 93 -2.68 -2.83 -11.80
N SER A 94 -1.88 -3.64 -11.12
CA SER A 94 -0.58 -3.20 -10.60
C SER A 94 0.61 -4.02 -11.11
N TRP A 95 0.38 -5.19 -11.71
CA TRP A 95 1.46 -6.08 -12.14
C TRP A 95 1.79 -5.90 -13.62
N SER A 96 3.04 -6.14 -13.97
CA SER A 96 3.54 -6.02 -15.34
C SER A 96 3.32 -7.31 -16.11
N LEU A 97 2.87 -7.21 -17.37
CA LEU A 97 2.69 -8.36 -18.26
C LEU A 97 4.05 -8.93 -18.68
N LEU A 98 4.30 -10.19 -18.35
CA LEU A 98 5.51 -10.93 -18.75
C LEU A 98 5.32 -11.74 -20.02
N TYR A 99 4.15 -12.34 -20.18
CA TYR A 99 3.84 -13.22 -21.30
C TYR A 99 2.36 -13.15 -21.65
N GLN A 100 2.06 -13.27 -22.94
CA GLN A 100 0.71 -13.47 -23.43
C GLN A 100 0.75 -14.42 -24.63
N ARG A 101 -0.20 -15.35 -24.67
CA ARG A 101 -0.42 -16.23 -25.81
C ARG A 101 -1.46 -15.65 -26.76
N ASP A 102 -2.53 -15.06 -26.22
CA ASP A 102 -3.60 -14.42 -27.00
C ASP A 102 -4.09 -13.15 -26.31
N GLN A 103 -3.92 -12.03 -27.00
CA GLN A 103 -4.29 -10.72 -26.47
C GLN A 103 -5.79 -10.59 -26.24
N LYS A 104 -6.65 -11.15 -27.12
CA LYS A 104 -8.11 -11.00 -26.99
C LYS A 104 -8.62 -11.73 -25.76
N ARG A 105 -8.14 -12.97 -25.52
CA ARG A 105 -8.51 -13.74 -24.32
C ARG A 105 -8.04 -13.06 -23.04
N ARG A 106 -6.80 -12.57 -23.04
CA ARG A 106 -6.23 -11.82 -21.91
C ARG A 106 -7.09 -10.59 -21.57
N VAL A 107 -7.37 -9.73 -22.55
CA VAL A 107 -8.18 -8.52 -22.37
C VAL A 107 -9.61 -8.87 -21.89
N HIS A 108 -10.21 -9.94 -22.42
CA HIS A 108 -11.53 -10.38 -21.96
C HIS A 108 -11.51 -10.81 -20.48
N PHE A 109 -10.51 -11.58 -20.06
CA PHE A 109 -10.35 -11.99 -18.68
C PHE A 109 -10.09 -10.81 -17.75
N GLU A 110 -9.24 -9.87 -18.16
CA GLU A 110 -8.95 -8.63 -17.42
C GLU A 110 -10.23 -7.80 -17.21
N ALA A 111 -10.94 -7.49 -18.30
CA ALA A 111 -12.16 -6.70 -18.26
C ALA A 111 -13.24 -7.36 -17.38
N ARG A 112 -13.44 -8.67 -17.52
CA ARG A 112 -14.38 -9.43 -16.69
C ARG A 112 -14.01 -9.36 -15.22
N SER A 113 -12.73 -9.56 -14.88
CA SER A 113 -12.27 -9.54 -13.48
C SER A 113 -12.43 -8.16 -12.85
N VAL A 114 -12.20 -7.08 -13.60
CA VAL A 114 -12.45 -5.71 -13.14
C VAL A 114 -13.93 -5.47 -12.89
N MET A 115 -14.82 -5.89 -13.81
CA MET A 115 -16.27 -5.74 -13.63
C MET A 115 -16.78 -6.51 -12.41
N GLU A 116 -16.39 -7.77 -12.24
CA GLU A 116 -16.78 -8.60 -11.09
C GLU A 116 -16.30 -7.99 -9.76
N TYR A 117 -15.10 -7.40 -9.74
CA TYR A 117 -14.59 -6.69 -8.56
C TYR A 117 -15.38 -5.40 -8.26
N LEU A 118 -15.72 -4.59 -9.27
CA LEU A 118 -16.52 -3.37 -9.07
C LEU A 118 -17.93 -3.69 -8.56
N GLU A 119 -18.54 -4.76 -9.06
CA GLU A 119 -19.83 -5.25 -8.55
C GLU A 119 -19.71 -5.69 -7.09
N PHE A 120 -18.69 -6.49 -6.77
CA PHE A 120 -18.39 -6.90 -5.40
C PHE A 120 -18.22 -5.68 -4.47
N LYS A 121 -17.42 -4.69 -4.86
CA LYS A 121 -17.18 -3.46 -4.09
C LYS A 121 -18.47 -2.68 -3.83
N LYS A 122 -19.36 -2.60 -4.83
CA LYS A 122 -20.67 -1.95 -4.66
C LYS A 122 -21.54 -2.66 -3.62
N TYR A 123 -21.53 -4.00 -3.58
CA TYR A 123 -22.27 -4.75 -2.56
C TYR A 123 -21.64 -4.63 -1.18
N ASP A 124 -20.31 -4.66 -1.09
CA ASP A 124 -19.57 -4.41 0.16
C ASP A 124 -19.87 -3.00 0.69
N ASP A 125 -19.91 -1.99 -0.17
CA ASP A 125 -20.26 -0.61 0.20
C ASP A 125 -21.71 -0.52 0.71
N VAL A 126 -22.66 -1.23 0.08
CA VAL A 126 -24.06 -1.24 0.52
C VAL A 126 -24.21 -1.97 1.84
N GLN A 127 -23.52 -3.09 2.06
CA GLN A 127 -23.53 -3.78 3.35
C GLN A 127 -22.83 -2.98 4.43
N SER A 128 -21.68 -2.38 4.14
CA SER A 128 -20.96 -1.50 5.06
C SER A 128 -21.78 -0.27 5.41
N LYS A 129 -22.47 0.34 4.43
CA LYS A 129 -23.42 1.43 4.69
C LYS A 129 -24.62 0.95 5.50
N ALA A 130 -25.25 -0.17 5.16
CA ALA A 130 -26.40 -0.69 5.90
C ALA A 130 -26.02 -1.11 7.33
N LEU A 131 -24.81 -1.63 7.53
CA LEU A 131 -24.23 -1.90 8.83
C LEU A 131 -24.03 -0.57 9.57
N ALA A 132 -23.33 0.41 8.97
CA ALA A 132 -23.14 1.74 9.54
C ALA A 132 -24.45 2.48 9.86
N GLU A 133 -25.51 2.28 9.08
CA GLU A 133 -26.84 2.82 9.34
C GLU A 133 -27.57 2.10 10.47
N ARG A 134 -27.32 0.81 10.70
CA ARG A 134 -27.79 0.07 11.88
C ARG A 134 -27.02 0.44 13.13
N THR A 135 -25.73 0.74 13.00
CA THR A 135 -24.87 1.22 14.09
C THR A 135 -24.94 2.73 14.30
N ARG A 136 -25.74 3.49 13.54
CA ARG A 136 -25.91 4.94 13.74
C ARG A 136 -26.44 5.32 15.14
N GLY A 137 -27.11 4.38 15.82
CA GLY A 137 -27.54 4.53 17.22
C GLY A 137 -26.44 4.25 18.26
N GLU A 138 -25.36 3.61 17.84
CA GLU A 138 -24.14 3.36 18.60
C GLU A 138 -22.99 3.98 17.81
N ARG A 139 -22.81 5.30 17.90
CA ARG A 139 -21.47 5.88 17.63
C ARG A 139 -20.51 5.02 18.46
N PHE A 140 -19.76 4.11 17.82
CA PHE A 140 -18.74 3.35 18.53
C PHE A 140 -17.95 4.38 19.32
N ALA A 141 -17.91 4.21 20.64
CA ALA A 141 -17.25 5.15 21.52
C ALA A 141 -15.81 5.25 21.05
N ILE A 142 -15.50 6.28 20.25
CA ILE A 142 -14.14 6.60 19.86
C ILE A 142 -13.43 6.65 21.20
N ASP A 143 -12.45 5.78 21.41
CA ASP A 143 -11.62 5.85 22.60
C ASP A 143 -10.85 7.18 22.55
N SER A 144 -11.47 8.22 23.09
CA SER A 144 -10.97 9.58 23.12
C SER A 144 -9.62 9.63 23.85
N ALA A 145 -9.43 8.79 24.87
CA ALA A 145 -8.18 8.68 25.58
C ALA A 145 -7.07 8.09 24.69
N TYR A 146 -7.37 7.01 23.96
CA TYR A 146 -6.44 6.41 23.00
C TYR A 146 -6.04 7.39 21.89
N VAL A 147 -7.00 8.10 21.30
CA VAL A 147 -6.70 9.08 20.24
C VAL A 147 -5.88 10.24 20.81
N ARG A 148 -6.26 10.81 21.96
CA ARG A 148 -5.51 11.91 22.60
C ARG A 148 -4.08 11.50 22.93
N ALA A 149 -3.84 10.28 23.42
CA ALA A 149 -2.50 9.79 23.70
C ALA A 149 -1.63 9.72 22.42
N ARG A 150 -2.20 9.25 21.31
CA ARG A 150 -1.51 9.22 20.00
C ARG A 150 -1.24 10.61 19.44
N ILE A 151 -2.20 11.52 19.58
CA ILE A 151 -2.04 12.92 19.15
C ILE A 151 -0.99 13.63 20.00
N ALA A 152 -0.96 13.43 21.32
CA ALA A 152 0.08 13.95 22.19
C ALA A 152 1.47 13.45 21.75
N ARG A 153 1.59 12.16 21.44
CA ARG A 153 2.83 11.58 20.92
C ARG A 153 3.23 12.16 19.56
N LEU A 154 2.26 12.38 18.66
CA LEU A 154 2.51 13.04 17.38
C LEU A 154 3.05 14.46 17.59
N ARG A 155 2.46 15.22 18.53
CA ARG A 155 2.93 16.56 18.88
C ARG A 155 4.37 16.54 19.40
N GLU A 156 4.72 15.59 20.27
CA GLU A 156 6.11 15.42 20.74
C GLU A 156 7.09 15.24 19.56
N TYR A 157 6.76 14.39 18.59
CA TYR A 157 7.59 14.22 17.40
C TYR A 157 7.67 15.50 16.55
N THR A 158 6.57 16.26 16.42
CA THR A 158 6.63 17.55 15.70
C THR A 158 7.53 18.57 16.40
N THR A 159 7.59 18.57 17.73
CA THR A 159 8.53 19.42 18.49
C THR A 159 9.97 18.99 18.26
N LEU A 160 10.27 17.69 18.38
CA LEU A 160 11.62 17.16 18.13
C LEU A 160 12.10 17.47 16.69
N LEU A 161 11.21 17.35 15.71
CA LEU A 161 11.50 17.73 14.33
C LEU A 161 11.71 19.23 14.16
N ALA A 162 10.96 20.07 14.91
CA ALA A 162 11.12 21.52 14.88
C ALA A 162 12.46 21.98 15.45
N ASP A 163 13.00 21.29 16.47
CA ASP A 163 14.34 21.55 16.99
C ASP A 163 15.41 21.25 15.93
N LEU A 164 15.28 20.10 15.24
CA LEU A 164 16.19 19.71 14.15
C LEU A 164 16.08 20.65 12.94
N ARG A 165 14.90 21.22 12.69
CA ARG A 165 14.65 22.19 11.62
C ARG A 165 15.52 23.44 11.73
N GLN A 166 15.89 23.85 12.95
CA GLN A 166 16.70 25.04 13.20
C GLN A 166 18.18 24.84 12.86
N ILE A 167 18.61 23.60 12.65
CA ILE A 167 20.00 23.27 12.33
C ILE A 167 20.29 23.62 10.87
N GLU A 168 21.42 24.28 10.65
CA GLU A 168 21.91 24.62 9.32
C GLU A 168 22.15 23.36 8.48
N HIS A 169 21.73 23.40 7.20
CA HIS A 169 21.81 22.27 6.26
C HIS A 169 23.19 21.59 6.22
N THR A 170 24.26 22.37 6.18
CA THR A 170 25.65 21.87 6.11
C THR A 170 26.02 21.03 7.35
N LYS A 171 25.62 21.49 8.54
CA LYS A 171 25.84 20.80 9.81
C LYS A 171 24.97 19.56 9.94
N PHE A 172 23.73 19.66 9.50
CA PHE A 172 22.78 18.54 9.49
C PHE A 172 23.30 17.37 8.63
N LYS A 173 23.83 17.67 7.44
CA LYS A 173 24.39 16.67 6.52
C LYS A 173 25.71 16.07 6.99
N ALA A 174 26.50 16.85 7.73
CA ALA A 174 27.82 16.42 8.21
C ALA A 174 27.74 15.48 9.43
N ASP A 175 26.64 15.47 10.19
CA ASP A 175 26.49 14.63 11.38
C ASP A 175 25.46 13.50 11.15
N PRO A 176 25.91 12.23 11.06
CA PRO A 176 25.02 11.09 10.87
C PRO A 176 23.96 10.91 11.95
N LYS A 177 24.21 11.41 13.16
CA LYS A 177 23.23 11.33 14.25
C LYS A 177 22.06 12.25 13.99
N LEU A 178 22.31 13.44 13.44
CA LEU A 178 21.26 14.45 13.22
C LEU A 178 20.30 14.00 12.13
N TYR A 179 20.80 13.60 10.96
CA TYR A 179 19.90 13.14 9.90
C TYR A 179 19.21 11.83 10.26
N GLY A 180 19.90 10.90 10.94
CA GLY A 180 19.31 9.65 11.40
C GLY A 180 18.16 9.86 12.39
N LEU A 181 18.31 10.78 13.35
CA LEU A 181 17.25 11.18 14.28
C LEU A 181 16.08 11.83 13.56
N ALA A 182 16.36 12.76 12.65
CA ALA A 182 15.36 13.43 11.83
C ALA A 182 14.51 12.44 11.02
N GLN A 183 15.17 11.51 10.32
CA GLN A 183 14.52 10.45 9.56
C GLN A 183 13.62 9.60 10.46
N TRP A 184 14.15 9.16 11.61
CA TRP A 184 13.39 8.34 12.55
C TRP A 184 12.16 9.07 13.10
N HIS A 185 12.33 10.31 13.56
CA HIS A 185 11.20 11.11 14.07
C HIS A 185 10.13 11.37 13.00
N LEU A 186 10.54 11.66 11.76
CA LEU A 186 9.62 11.89 10.65
C LEU A 186 8.83 10.61 10.32
N GLN A 187 9.50 9.45 10.29
CA GLN A 187 8.84 8.16 10.10
C GLN A 187 7.80 7.91 11.22
N GLN A 188 8.18 8.12 12.48
CA GLN A 188 7.26 7.91 13.61
C GLN A 188 6.06 8.86 13.56
N ALA A 189 6.25 10.11 13.15
CA ALA A 189 5.15 11.06 12.98
C ALA A 189 4.16 10.61 11.89
N VAL A 190 4.67 10.14 10.74
CA VAL A 190 3.82 9.65 9.63
C VAL A 190 3.08 8.36 10.03
N GLU A 191 3.75 7.43 10.72
CA GLU A 191 3.12 6.20 11.24
C GLU A 191 2.00 6.50 12.25
N LEU A 192 2.23 7.47 13.14
CA LEU A 192 1.20 7.90 14.09
C LEU A 192 0.02 8.54 13.39
N LEU A 193 0.25 9.43 12.42
CA LEU A 193 -0.78 10.08 11.62
C LEU A 193 -1.66 9.05 10.90
N LEU A 194 -1.04 8.15 10.13
CA LEU A 194 -1.77 7.15 9.35
C LEU A 194 -2.46 6.12 10.25
N GLY A 195 -1.80 5.68 11.32
CA GLY A 195 -2.38 4.73 12.26
C GLY A 195 -3.57 5.32 13.03
N THR A 196 -3.49 6.59 13.43
CA THR A 196 -4.63 7.30 14.04
C THR A 196 -5.77 7.48 13.05
N GLY A 197 -5.45 7.81 11.79
CA GLY A 197 -6.45 7.90 10.73
C GLY A 197 -7.16 6.58 10.45
N ALA A 198 -6.42 5.48 10.32
CA ALA A 198 -6.97 4.14 10.11
C ALA A 198 -7.86 3.70 11.27
N TYR A 199 -7.45 4.00 12.51
CA TYR A 199 -8.27 3.77 13.70
C TYR A 199 -9.59 4.55 13.61
N LEU A 200 -9.56 5.84 13.28
CA LEU A 200 -10.76 6.67 13.16
C LEU A 200 -11.68 6.18 12.03
N VAL A 201 -11.14 5.80 10.88
CA VAL A 201 -11.90 5.21 9.76
C VAL A 201 -12.64 3.95 10.23
N THR A 202 -11.95 3.10 11.00
CA THR A 202 -12.55 1.87 11.56
C THR A 202 -13.61 2.20 12.61
N ALA A 203 -13.29 3.08 13.56
CA ALA A 203 -14.18 3.47 14.66
C ALA A 203 -15.45 4.18 14.15
N LEU A 204 -15.34 4.94 13.06
CA LEU A 204 -16.47 5.60 12.41
C LEU A 204 -17.25 4.68 11.45
N ALA A 205 -16.89 3.39 11.37
CA ALA A 205 -17.48 2.41 10.46
C ALA A 205 -17.48 2.88 8.98
N LEU A 206 -16.40 3.54 8.57
CA LEU A 206 -16.21 4.01 7.20
C LEU A 206 -15.74 2.87 6.29
N PRO A 207 -15.89 3.01 4.96
CA PRO A 207 -15.34 2.03 4.01
C PRO A 207 -13.87 1.76 4.30
N LYS A 208 -13.49 0.47 4.30
CA LYS A 208 -12.12 0.06 4.61
C LYS A 208 -11.16 0.62 3.54
N PRO A 209 -10.05 1.26 3.95
CA PRO A 209 -9.10 1.83 3.02
C PRO A 209 -8.27 0.71 2.38
N GLU A 210 -8.10 0.74 1.06
CA GLU A 210 -7.23 -0.19 0.31
C GLU A 210 -5.80 0.37 0.17
N ALA A 211 -5.64 1.69 0.35
CA ALA A 211 -4.39 2.43 0.32
C ALA A 211 -4.37 3.58 1.35
N TYR A 212 -3.21 4.21 1.56
CA TYR A 212 -3.10 5.31 2.52
C TYR A 212 -3.86 6.57 2.14
N HIS A 213 -3.99 6.87 0.83
CA HIS A 213 -4.81 8.00 0.38
C HIS A 213 -6.28 7.80 0.73
N ASP A 214 -6.79 6.56 0.64
CA ASP A 214 -8.16 6.24 1.04
C ASP A 214 -8.44 6.57 2.52
N ILE A 215 -7.43 6.46 3.40
CA ILE A 215 -7.56 6.86 4.80
C ILE A 215 -7.85 8.36 4.90
N LEU A 216 -7.03 9.18 4.25
CA LEU A 216 -7.13 10.65 4.32
C LEU A 216 -8.39 11.15 3.63
N ASP A 217 -8.77 10.54 2.51
CA ASP A 217 -10.02 10.83 1.79
C ASP A 217 -11.26 10.49 2.65
N ALA A 218 -11.24 9.34 3.33
CA ALA A 218 -12.33 8.94 4.20
C ALA A 218 -12.51 9.91 5.37
N LEU A 219 -11.42 10.34 6.00
CA LEU A 219 -11.44 11.34 7.07
C LEU A 219 -11.96 12.70 6.57
N ALA A 220 -11.51 13.14 5.40
CA ALA A 220 -11.96 14.39 4.80
C ALA A 220 -13.44 14.36 4.40
N GLY A 221 -13.91 13.22 3.88
CA GLY A 221 -15.32 13.00 3.55
C GLY A 221 -16.25 13.09 4.77
N HIS A 222 -15.73 12.84 5.97
CA HIS A 222 -16.47 12.92 7.23
C HIS A 222 -16.16 14.18 8.05
N ALA A 223 -15.50 15.16 7.43
CA ALA A 223 -15.12 16.43 8.05
C ALA A 223 -14.28 16.28 9.34
N VAL A 224 -13.54 15.16 9.49
CA VAL A 224 -12.55 14.98 10.55
C VAL A 224 -11.34 15.87 10.27
N ILE A 225 -10.95 15.96 9.00
CA ILE A 225 -9.93 16.88 8.50
C ILE A 225 -10.43 17.63 7.27
N GLU A 226 -9.79 18.75 6.95
CA GLU A 226 -10.08 19.51 5.73
C GLU A 226 -9.56 18.78 4.49
N ARG A 227 -10.33 18.80 3.39
CA ARG A 227 -9.94 18.22 2.10
C ARG A 227 -8.58 18.73 1.59
N ALA A 228 -8.32 20.03 1.75
CA ALA A 228 -7.05 20.61 1.35
C ALA A 228 -5.86 20.07 2.15
N LEU A 229 -6.07 19.77 3.44
CA LEU A 229 -5.06 19.15 4.28
C LEU A 229 -4.85 17.68 3.90
N ALA A 230 -5.92 16.92 3.66
CA ALA A 230 -5.83 15.53 3.19
C ALA A 230 -4.95 15.39 1.93
N TYR A 231 -5.19 16.24 0.92
CA TYR A 231 -4.39 16.24 -0.31
C TYR A 231 -2.90 16.52 -0.06
N ARG A 232 -2.57 17.46 0.84
CA ARG A 232 -1.17 17.74 1.19
C ARG A 232 -0.51 16.57 1.94
N LEU A 233 -1.28 15.86 2.78
CA LEU A 233 -0.85 14.70 3.55
C LEU A 233 -0.68 13.43 2.71
N GLU A 234 -1.35 13.30 1.56
CA GLU A 234 -1.13 12.16 0.64
C GLU A 234 0.34 12.06 0.20
N HIS A 235 0.98 13.20 -0.04
CA HIS A 235 2.41 13.23 -0.37
C HIS A 235 3.30 12.68 0.77
N LEU A 236 2.89 12.84 2.03
CA LEU A 236 3.56 12.26 3.21
C LEU A 236 3.32 10.75 3.32
N ALA A 237 2.16 10.26 2.90
CA ALA A 237 1.89 8.83 2.89
C ALA A 237 2.81 8.07 1.91
N ASN A 238 3.11 8.68 0.75
CA ASN A 238 4.11 8.14 -0.19
C ASN A 238 5.53 8.14 0.40
N LEU A 239 5.84 9.10 1.27
CA LEU A 239 7.13 9.18 1.98
C LEU A 239 7.34 8.00 2.94
N ARG A 240 6.28 7.45 3.55
CA ARG A 240 6.38 6.25 4.40
C ARG A 240 7.04 5.09 3.66
N ASN A 241 6.67 4.88 2.40
CA ASN A 241 7.23 3.79 1.59
C ASN A 241 8.72 4.02 1.31
N LEU A 242 9.13 5.28 1.11
CA LEU A 242 10.54 5.65 0.93
C LEU A 242 11.35 5.44 2.22
N LEU A 243 10.85 5.91 3.36
CA LEU A 243 11.54 5.86 4.66
C LEU A 243 11.60 4.45 5.27
N ALA A 244 10.60 3.60 5.01
CA ALA A 244 10.52 2.26 5.58
C ALA A 244 11.34 1.22 4.81
N TYR A 245 11.46 1.35 3.48
CA TYR A 245 12.08 0.33 2.63
C TYR A 245 13.53 0.61 2.26
N ASP A 246 13.97 1.87 2.21
CA ASP A 246 15.31 2.23 1.68
C ASP A 246 16.16 3.04 2.66
N ARG A 247 16.37 2.48 3.85
CA ARG A 247 17.16 3.11 4.92
C ARG A 247 18.62 3.40 4.53
N GLU A 248 19.13 2.73 3.51
CA GLU A 248 20.51 2.89 3.03
C GLU A 248 20.64 3.88 1.85
N GLN A 249 19.54 4.27 1.19
CA GLN A 249 19.55 5.25 0.09
C GLN A 249 18.62 6.46 0.31
N THR A 250 18.04 6.64 1.51
CA THR A 250 17.24 7.83 1.81
C THR A 250 18.10 9.09 1.64
N ASP A 251 17.71 9.99 0.73
CA ASP A 251 18.46 11.23 0.49
C ASP A 251 18.34 12.17 1.71
N ILE A 252 19.50 12.53 2.29
CA ILE A 252 19.60 13.42 3.44
C ILE A 252 19.00 14.79 3.11
N ASP A 253 19.18 15.25 1.87
CA ASP A 253 18.66 16.55 1.41
C ASP A 253 17.12 16.51 1.33
N ASP A 254 16.54 15.38 0.95
CA ASP A 254 15.09 15.17 0.96
C ASP A 254 14.53 15.18 2.38
N VAL A 255 15.15 14.45 3.32
CA VAL A 255 14.72 14.43 4.73
C VAL A 255 14.73 15.84 5.31
N TYR A 256 15.81 16.60 5.05
CA TYR A 256 15.89 18.00 5.47
C TYR A 256 14.76 18.84 4.84
N GLY A 257 14.51 18.70 3.54
CA GLY A 257 13.43 19.39 2.83
C GLY A 257 12.03 19.09 3.39
N GLN A 258 11.75 17.83 3.75
CA GLN A 258 10.47 17.46 4.35
C GLN A 258 10.29 18.07 5.74
N ILE A 259 11.33 18.09 6.58
CA ILE A 259 11.26 18.69 7.92
C ILE A 259 10.97 20.21 7.83
N GLN A 260 11.49 20.88 6.81
CA GLN A 260 11.20 22.31 6.60
C GLN A 260 9.74 22.59 6.20
N THR A 261 9.07 21.66 5.54
CA THR A 261 7.78 21.91 4.85
C THR A 261 6.59 21.18 5.47
N ARG A 262 6.79 20.04 6.14
CA ARG A 262 5.72 19.11 6.52
C ARG A 262 5.28 19.18 7.97
N ILE A 263 6.09 19.77 8.86
CA ILE A 263 5.70 19.97 10.27
C ILE A 263 4.35 20.70 10.40
N PRO A 264 4.05 21.78 9.65
CA PRO A 264 2.76 22.46 9.75
C PRO A 264 1.56 21.57 9.41
N ASP A 265 1.70 20.68 8.41
CA ASP A 265 0.63 19.75 8.03
C ASP A 265 0.38 18.69 9.12
N LEU A 266 1.44 18.18 9.75
CA LEU A 266 1.34 17.23 10.88
C LEU A 266 0.66 17.87 12.10
N VAL A 267 0.98 19.13 12.40
CA VAL A 267 0.35 19.90 13.47
C VAL A 267 -1.12 20.17 13.16
N ALA A 268 -1.43 20.59 11.92
CA ALA A 268 -2.82 20.82 11.51
C ALA A 268 -3.68 19.55 11.59
N PHE A 269 -3.11 18.38 11.25
CA PHE A 269 -3.79 17.09 11.44
C PHE A 269 -4.09 16.84 12.92
N ALA A 270 -3.11 17.03 13.80
CA ALA A 270 -3.28 16.87 15.24
C ALA A 270 -4.38 17.78 15.79
N ASP A 271 -4.39 19.05 15.41
CA ASP A 271 -5.38 20.03 15.85
C ASP A 271 -6.80 19.67 15.39
N GLN A 272 -6.97 19.26 14.13
CA GLN A 272 -8.28 18.93 13.57
C GLN A 272 -8.85 17.64 14.16
N VAL A 273 -8.01 16.61 14.34
CA VAL A 273 -8.42 15.36 14.99
C VAL A 273 -8.77 15.58 16.46
N GLU A 274 -7.97 16.34 17.19
CA GLU A 274 -8.25 16.66 18.60
C GLU A 274 -9.55 17.44 18.75
N LYS A 275 -9.80 18.43 17.87
CA LYS A 275 -11.08 19.16 17.82
C LYS A 275 -12.25 18.23 17.56
N PHE A 276 -12.13 17.32 16.59
CA PHE A 276 -13.17 16.36 16.24
C PHE A 276 -13.55 15.46 17.43
N VAL A 277 -12.55 14.89 18.11
CA VAL A 277 -12.75 14.05 19.31
C VAL A 277 -13.30 14.87 20.48
N GLY A 278 -12.81 16.09 20.69
CA GLY A 278 -13.27 16.97 21.77
C GLY A 278 -14.73 17.44 21.63
N THR A 279 -15.25 17.58 20.40
CA THR A 279 -16.68 17.82 20.17
C THR A 279 -17.57 16.58 20.39
N GLY A 280 -16.98 15.38 20.37
CA GLY A 280 -17.70 14.11 20.55
C GLY A 280 -18.06 13.79 22.00
N ASP A 281 -17.27 14.26 22.98
CA ASP A 281 -17.49 14.03 24.41
C ASP A 281 -18.67 14.87 24.99
N LEU A 282 -19.28 15.76 24.19
CA LEU A 282 -20.37 16.68 24.59
C LEU A 282 -21.77 16.25 24.09
N SER A 283 -21.93 15.03 23.55
CA SER A 283 -23.21 14.51 23.02
C SER A 283 -23.76 13.36 23.87
#